data_AF-A0A8T4N5J7-F1
#
_entry.id   AF-A0A8T4N5J7-F1
#
_cell.length_a   1.000
_cell.length_b   1.000
_cell.length_c   1.000
_cell.angle_alpha   90.00
_cell.angle_beta   90.00
_cell.angle_gamma   90.00
#
_symmetry.space_group_name_H-M   'P 1'
#
loop_
_entity.id
_entity.type
_entity.pdbx_description
1 polymer ?
#
loop_
_entity_poly.entity_id
_entity_poly.type
_entity_poly.pdbx_seq_one_letter_code
_entity_poly.pdbx_strand_id
1 'polypeptide(L)'
;MVETILQHWIFSSFVFPFLLIFFIAFGILEKSKLFGDNRKQLNALIAFVIGLIFVGAVFPKLVVGNLILFLTVAIVVMFVGLLLWGFVAGEGGLKFGDAPKNLKYLIGIVILIAVVIATLWATGVEGNLLDFLFRQKWSTEFWTNFAFVAVIVIALAAVLKKQAA
;
A
#
# COMPACT_ATOMS: atom_id res chain seq x y z
N MET A 1 22.73 20.94 -1.67
CA MET A 1 21.73 20.37 -0.75
C MET A 1 22.47 19.72 0.40
N VAL A 2 22.07 19.96 1.65
CA VAL A 2 22.76 19.37 2.82
C VAL A 2 22.33 17.91 2.94
N GLU A 3 23.29 16.99 2.94
CA GLU A 3 23.05 15.57 3.13
C GLU A 3 22.63 15.31 4.58
N THR A 4 21.46 14.71 4.79
CA THR A 4 21.04 14.32 6.13
C THR A 4 21.79 13.08 6.58
N ILE A 5 21.95 12.89 7.89
CA ILE A 5 22.65 11.72 8.47
C ILE A 5 22.02 10.40 7.96
N LEU A 6 20.71 10.38 7.76
CA LEU A 6 19.97 9.20 7.27
C LEU A 6 20.12 8.95 5.77
N GLN A 7 20.52 9.96 5.00
CA GLN A 7 20.77 9.83 3.56
C GLN A 7 22.22 9.42 3.25
N HIS A 8 23.10 9.53 4.24
CA HIS A 8 24.50 9.17 4.09
C HIS A 8 24.66 7.75 3.54
N TRP A 9 25.61 7.58 2.62
CA TRP A 9 25.80 6.35 1.85
C TRP A 9 25.92 5.10 2.74
N ILE A 10 26.56 5.18 3.91
CA ILE A 10 26.61 4.04 4.84
C ILE A 10 25.22 3.57 5.27
N PHE A 11 24.29 4.48 5.52
CA PHE A 11 22.94 4.10 5.96
C PHE A 11 22.12 3.52 4.80
N SER A 12 22.06 4.25 3.69
CA SER A 12 21.26 3.86 2.52
C SER A 12 21.79 2.60 1.81
N SER A 13 23.11 2.44 1.76
CA SER A 13 23.75 1.33 1.03
C SER A 13 24.16 0.15 1.90
N PHE A 14 24.15 0.25 3.23
CA PHE A 14 24.61 -0.82 4.10
C PHE A 14 23.66 -1.05 5.29
N VAL A 15 23.47 -0.06 6.15
CA VAL A 15 22.74 -0.24 7.42
C VAL A 15 21.26 -0.58 7.18
N PHE A 16 20.55 0.13 6.30
CA PHE A 16 19.13 -0.13 6.08
C PHE A 16 18.86 -1.48 5.41
N PRO A 17 19.56 -1.87 4.32
CA PRO A 17 19.41 -3.21 3.77
C PRO A 17 19.75 -4.31 4.78
N PHE A 18 20.80 -4.12 5.58
CA PHE A 18 21.20 -5.05 6.64
C PHE A 18 20.08 -5.24 7.67
N LEU A 19 19.59 -4.13 8.24
CA LEU A 19 18.56 -4.16 9.28
C LEU A 19 17.27 -4.79 8.75
N LEU A 20 16.87 -4.47 7.52
CA LEU A 20 15.68 -5.04 6.90
C LEU A 20 15.78 -6.57 6.81
N ILE A 21 16.87 -7.09 6.25
CA ILE A 21 17.08 -8.54 6.10
C ILE A 21 17.25 -9.22 7.46
N PHE A 22 17.97 -8.58 8.38
CA PHE A 22 18.13 -9.07 9.75
C PHE A 22 16.78 -9.26 10.44
N PHE A 23 15.91 -8.24 10.43
CA PHE A 23 14.61 -8.33 11.09
C PHE A 23 13.66 -9.32 10.41
N ILE A 24 13.66 -9.38 9.08
CA ILE A 24 12.84 -10.35 8.33
C ILE A 24 13.30 -11.78 8.64
N ALA A 25 14.60 -12.06 8.52
CA ALA A 25 15.15 -13.38 8.80
C ALA A 25 14.91 -13.79 10.26
N PHE A 26 15.14 -12.87 11.21
CA PHE A 26 14.87 -13.10 12.62
C PHE A 26 13.39 -13.41 12.88
N GLY A 27 12.48 -12.61 12.33
CA GLY A 27 11.04 -12.82 12.46
C GLY A 27 10.57 -14.14 11.87
N ILE A 28 11.13 -14.54 10.72
CA ILE A 28 10.84 -15.85 10.11
C ILE A 28 11.34 -16.98 11.01
N LEU A 29 12.57 -16.91 11.53
CA LEU A 29 13.13 -17.94 12.42
C LEU A 29 12.36 -18.06 13.74
N GLU A 30 11.96 -16.95 14.34
CA GLU A 30 11.14 -16.93 15.57
C GLU A 30 9.74 -17.51 15.33
N LYS A 31 9.10 -17.15 14.21
CA LYS A 31 7.74 -17.63 13.90
C LYS A 31 7.73 -19.09 13.47
N SER A 32 8.75 -19.54 12.75
CA SER A 32 8.87 -20.92 12.28
C SER A 32 9.36 -21.89 13.36
N LYS A 33 10.00 -21.39 14.42
CA LYS A 33 10.58 -22.21 15.50
C LYS A 33 11.54 -23.29 14.96
N LEU A 34 12.28 -22.99 13.89
CA LEU A 34 13.15 -23.94 13.19
C LEU A 34 14.15 -24.65 14.12
N PHE A 35 14.65 -23.93 15.13
CA PHE A 35 15.62 -24.43 16.10
C PHE A 35 14.99 -24.81 17.46
N GLY A 36 13.67 -24.89 17.53
CA GLY A 36 12.91 -25.15 18.74
C GLY A 36 12.56 -23.89 19.53
N ASP A 37 11.83 -24.10 20.63
CA ASP A 37 11.35 -23.03 21.51
C ASP A 37 12.49 -22.38 22.30
N ASN A 38 12.31 -21.11 22.67
CA ASN A 38 13.25 -20.33 23.50
C ASN A 38 14.67 -20.14 22.91
N ARG A 39 14.84 -20.28 21.59
CA ARG A 39 16.14 -20.07 20.90
C ARG A 39 16.34 -18.66 20.33
N LYS A 40 15.82 -17.63 20.99
CA LYS A 40 15.90 -16.22 20.54
C LYS A 40 17.30 -15.74 20.22
N GLN A 41 18.26 -16.02 21.10
CA GLN A 41 19.65 -15.59 20.90
C GLN A 41 20.30 -16.26 19.68
N LEU A 42 20.03 -17.54 19.48
CA LEU A 42 20.50 -18.29 18.31
C LEU A 42 19.86 -17.76 17.03
N ASN A 43 18.55 -17.53 17.04
CA ASN A 43 17.82 -16.95 15.90
C ASN A 43 18.36 -15.56 15.53
N ALA A 44 18.66 -14.73 16.52
CA ALA A 44 19.25 -13.41 16.31
C ALA A 44 20.66 -13.52 15.71
N LEU A 45 21.52 -14.41 16.22
CA LEU A 45 22.87 -14.62 15.68
C LEU A 45 22.83 -15.11 14.22
N ILE A 46 21.95 -16.06 13.91
CA ILE A 46 21.80 -16.59 12.55
C ILE A 46 21.28 -15.50 11.61
N ALA A 47 20.23 -14.77 12.01
CA ALA A 47 19.70 -13.66 11.23
C ALA A 47 20.74 -12.54 11.02
N PHE A 48 21.59 -12.29 12.01
CA PHE A 48 22.68 -11.32 11.93
C PHE A 48 23.70 -11.72 10.87
N VAL A 49 24.15 -12.98 10.87
CA VAL A 49 25.07 -13.52 9.86
C VAL A 49 24.43 -13.47 8.47
N ILE A 50 23.17 -13.86 8.34
CA ILE A 50 22.42 -13.77 7.06
C ILE A 50 22.39 -12.32 6.56
N GLY A 51 22.07 -11.37 7.43
CA GLY A 51 22.06 -9.94 7.08
C GLY A 51 23.43 -9.43 6.61
N LEU A 52 24.51 -9.83 7.28
CA LEU A 52 25.87 -9.44 6.88
C LEU A 52 26.29 -10.04 5.54
N ILE A 53 26.03 -11.34 5.32
CA ILE A 53 26.29 -12.00 4.03
C ILE A 53 25.51 -11.32 2.91
N PHE A 54 24.25 -10.96 3.18
CA PHE A 54 23.37 -10.31 2.22
C PHE A 54 23.94 -8.97 1.75
N VAL A 55 24.38 -8.12 2.68
CA VAL A 55 24.90 -6.79 2.34
C VAL A 55 26.32 -6.84 1.77
N GLY A 56 27.08 -7.90 2.09
CA GLY A 56 28.36 -8.18 1.43
C GLY A 56 28.22 -8.56 -0.05
N ALA A 57 27.04 -9.01 -0.49
CA ALA A 57 26.78 -9.38 -1.88
C ALA A 57 26.20 -8.22 -2.70
N VAL A 58 26.83 -7.90 -3.84
CA VAL A 58 26.47 -6.74 -4.69
C VAL A 58 25.08 -6.86 -5.30
N PHE A 59 24.71 -8.04 -5.81
CA PHE A 59 23.44 -8.24 -6.51
C PHE A 59 22.20 -8.25 -5.58
N PRO A 60 22.21 -8.96 -4.43
CA PRO A 60 21.10 -8.90 -3.47
C PRO A 60 20.82 -7.48 -2.95
N LYS A 61 21.87 -6.67 -2.74
CA LYS A 61 21.74 -5.26 -2.36
C LYS A 61 20.97 -4.44 -3.40
N LEU A 62 21.25 -4.62 -4.70
CA LEU A 62 20.52 -3.93 -5.77
C LEU A 62 19.04 -4.31 -5.82
N VAL A 63 18.74 -5.61 -5.64
CA VAL A 63 17.36 -6.10 -5.58
C VAL A 63 16.61 -5.46 -4.41
N VAL A 64 17.20 -5.43 -3.21
CA VAL A 64 16.57 -4.81 -2.04
C VAL A 64 16.44 -3.30 -2.20
N GLY A 65 17.41 -2.60 -2.79
CA GLY A 65 17.29 -1.17 -3.10
C GLY A 65 16.03 -0.87 -3.92
N ASN A 66 15.76 -1.68 -4.94
CA ASN A 66 14.55 -1.54 -5.78
C ASN A 66 13.27 -1.95 -5.03
N LEU A 67 13.35 -2.98 -4.19
CA LEU A 67 12.22 -3.42 -3.37
C LEU A 67 11.89 -2.44 -2.24
N ILE A 68 12.83 -1.67 -1.71
CA ILE A 68 12.56 -0.68 -0.65
C ILE A 68 11.57 0.37 -1.16
N LEU A 69 11.74 0.87 -2.39
CA LEU A 69 10.81 1.81 -3.00
C LEU A 69 9.42 1.18 -3.11
N PHE A 70 9.34 -0.04 -3.65
CA PHE A 70 8.09 -0.78 -3.80
C PHE A 70 7.41 -1.07 -2.46
N LEU A 71 8.14 -1.58 -1.47
CA LEU A 71 7.64 -1.93 -0.15
C LEU A 71 7.17 -0.70 0.62
N THR A 72 7.90 0.41 0.56
CA THR A 72 7.51 1.66 1.22
C THR A 72 6.18 2.16 0.65
N VAL A 73 6.07 2.19 -0.68
CA VAL A 73 4.85 2.59 -1.37
C VAL A 73 3.71 1.63 -1.06
N ALA A 74 3.96 0.31 -1.12
CA ALA A 74 2.96 -0.71 -0.85
C ALA A 74 2.46 -0.67 0.60
N ILE A 75 3.34 -0.43 1.59
CA ILE A 75 2.95 -0.29 3.00
C ILE A 75 2.05 0.93 3.19
N VAL A 76 2.39 2.08 2.59
CA VAL A 76 1.55 3.28 2.66
C VAL A 76 0.18 3.01 2.02
N VAL A 77 0.15 2.39 0.84
CA VAL A 77 -1.09 2.00 0.15
C VAL A 77 -1.93 1.05 1.00
N MET A 78 -1.32 0.00 1.54
CA MET A 78 -2.01 -0.96 2.40
C MET A 78 -2.53 -0.29 3.67
N PHE A 79 -1.72 0.54 4.32
CA PHE A 79 -2.11 1.23 5.54
C PHE A 79 -3.30 2.17 5.29
N VAL A 80 -3.21 3.05 4.29
CA VAL A 80 -4.30 3.98 3.93
C VAL A 80 -5.52 3.20 3.46
N GLY A 81 -5.35 2.18 2.63
CA GLY A 81 -6.44 1.34 2.12
C GLY A 81 -7.18 0.60 3.24
N LEU A 82 -6.45 -0.01 4.18
CA LEU A 82 -7.02 -0.70 5.34
C LEU A 82 -7.67 0.27 6.33
N LEU A 83 -7.09 1.46 6.52
CA LEU A 83 -7.67 2.50 7.36
C LEU A 83 -9.00 2.98 6.79
N LEU A 84 -9.04 3.31 5.50
CA LEU A 84 -10.27 3.73 4.81
C LEU A 84 -11.30 2.59 4.73
N TRP A 85 -10.86 1.34 4.54
CA TRP A 85 -11.72 0.16 4.65
C TRP A 85 -12.30 0.02 6.06
N GLY A 86 -11.48 0.22 7.10
CA GLY A 86 -11.93 0.25 8.49
C GLY A 86 -12.99 1.31 8.75
N PHE A 87 -12.90 2.48 8.10
CA PHE A 87 -13.92 3.53 8.17
C PHE A 87 -15.24 3.19 7.45
N VAL A 88 -15.23 2.31 6.45
CA VAL A 88 -16.42 1.94 5.66
C VAL A 88 -17.08 0.67 6.19
N ALA A 89 -16.28 -0.33 6.55
CA ALA A 89 -16.72 -1.65 6.97
C ALA A 89 -16.76 -1.83 8.49
N GLY A 90 -16.11 -0.94 9.26
CA GLY A 90 -16.07 -1.00 10.71
C GLY A 90 -17.36 -0.55 11.37
N GLU A 91 -17.70 -1.19 12.49
CA GLU A 91 -18.93 -0.94 13.26
C GLU A 91 -19.03 0.49 13.83
N GLY A 92 -17.90 1.20 13.96
CA GLY A 92 -17.81 2.60 14.43
C GLY A 92 -17.48 3.64 13.35
N GLY A 93 -17.50 3.26 12.07
CA GLY A 93 -17.15 4.13 10.94
C GLY A 93 -18.28 5.07 10.48
N LEU A 94 -18.13 5.65 9.28
CA LEU A 94 -19.23 6.37 8.62
C LEU A 94 -20.47 5.45 8.60
N LYS A 95 -21.68 5.99 8.81
CA LYS A 95 -22.96 5.26 8.93
C LYS A 95 -23.41 4.50 7.66
N PHE A 96 -22.48 3.83 6.99
CA PHE A 96 -22.70 2.79 5.99
C PHE A 96 -22.81 1.41 6.67
N GLY A 97 -22.85 1.33 8.01
CA GLY A 97 -23.06 0.10 8.77
C GLY A 97 -24.29 -0.70 8.29
N ASP A 98 -25.34 -0.01 7.87
CA ASP A 98 -26.58 -0.61 7.33
C ASP A 98 -26.60 -0.73 5.80
N ALA A 99 -25.51 -0.36 5.11
CA ALA A 99 -25.42 -0.52 3.67
C ALA A 99 -25.37 -2.01 3.28
N PRO A 100 -26.05 -2.40 2.18
CA PRO A 100 -26.02 -3.79 1.71
C PRO A 100 -24.58 -4.23 1.46
N LYS A 101 -24.27 -5.51 1.75
CA LYS A 101 -22.90 -6.07 1.67
C LYS A 101 -22.21 -5.73 0.34
N ASN A 102 -22.95 -5.78 -0.77
CA ASN A 102 -22.44 -5.49 -2.11
C ASN A 102 -21.99 -4.02 -2.27
N LEU A 103 -22.67 -3.07 -1.62
CA LEU A 103 -22.29 -1.66 -1.65
C LEU A 103 -21.04 -1.39 -0.81
N LYS A 104 -20.87 -2.08 0.33
CA LYS A 104 -19.64 -1.98 1.15
C LYS A 104 -18.41 -2.47 0.38
N TYR A 105 -18.52 -3.61 -0.30
CA TYR A 105 -17.45 -4.12 -1.17
C TYR A 105 -17.16 -3.17 -2.33
N LEU A 106 -18.19 -2.62 -3.00
CA LEU A 106 -18.01 -1.65 -4.08
C LEU A 106 -17.27 -0.39 -3.59
N ILE A 107 -17.70 0.20 -2.46
CA ILE A 107 -17.06 1.38 -1.89
C ILE A 107 -15.59 1.08 -1.54
N GLY A 108 -15.31 -0.07 -0.95
CA GLY A 108 -13.94 -0.43 -0.61
C GLY A 108 -13.05 -0.72 -1.82
N ILE A 109 -13.59 -1.31 -2.90
CA ILE A 109 -12.88 -1.44 -4.18
C ILE A 109 -12.57 -0.05 -4.75
N VAL A 110 -13.54 0.88 -4.74
CA VAL A 110 -13.35 2.25 -5.21
C VAL A 110 -12.27 2.97 -4.39
N ILE A 111 -12.27 2.82 -3.07
CA ILE A 111 -11.24 3.36 -2.18
C ILE A 111 -9.87 2.80 -2.51
N LEU A 112 -9.76 1.48 -2.67
CA LEU A 112 -8.48 0.84 -2.99
C LEU A 112 -7.93 1.34 -4.33
N ILE A 113 -8.78 1.45 -5.35
CA ILE A 113 -8.43 2.04 -6.64
C ILE A 113 -8.01 3.50 -6.49
N ALA A 114 -8.74 4.31 -5.71
CA ALA A 114 -8.41 5.71 -5.47
C ALA A 114 -7.05 5.88 -4.79
N VAL A 115 -6.73 5.05 -3.78
CA VAL A 115 -5.43 5.06 -3.11
C VAL A 115 -4.31 4.66 -4.07
N VAL A 116 -4.52 3.64 -4.90
CA VAL A 116 -3.54 3.24 -5.92
C VAL A 116 -3.29 4.38 -6.91
N ILE A 117 -4.34 5.01 -7.44
CA ILE A 117 -4.23 6.15 -8.37
C ILE A 117 -3.52 7.34 -7.70
N ALA A 118 -3.92 7.71 -6.49
CA ALA A 118 -3.30 8.80 -5.73
C ALA A 118 -1.82 8.53 -5.47
N THR A 119 -1.47 7.28 -5.22
CA THR A 119 -0.08 6.86 -5.00
C THR A 119 0.73 6.91 -6.28
N LEU A 120 0.20 6.41 -7.41
CA LEU A 120 0.85 6.51 -8.73
C LEU A 120 1.07 7.96 -9.16
N TRP A 121 0.10 8.84 -8.85
CA TRP A 121 0.25 10.28 -9.05
C TRP A 121 1.33 10.88 -8.14
N ALA A 122 1.32 10.54 -6.85
CA ALA A 122 2.26 11.07 -5.86
C ALA A 122 3.72 10.60 -6.09
N THR A 123 3.92 9.40 -6.63
CA THR A 123 5.25 8.88 -6.95
C THR A 123 5.82 9.41 -8.25
N GLY A 124 5.10 10.30 -8.96
CA GLY A 124 5.56 10.90 -10.19
C GLY A 124 5.73 9.89 -11.32
N VAL A 125 4.86 8.87 -11.39
CA VAL A 125 4.74 8.00 -12.57
C VAL A 125 4.15 8.87 -13.69
N GLU A 126 5.01 9.64 -14.34
CA GLU A 126 4.65 10.61 -15.38
C GLU A 126 4.18 9.89 -16.66
N GLY A 127 3.08 10.39 -17.23
CA GLY A 127 2.73 10.18 -18.63
C GLY A 127 1.85 8.95 -18.90
N ASN A 128 2.42 7.76 -19.04
CA ASN A 128 1.77 6.73 -19.85
C ASN A 128 0.44 6.19 -19.31
N LEU A 129 0.31 5.94 -18.01
CA LEU A 129 -0.89 5.30 -17.46
C LEU A 129 -2.00 6.31 -17.15
N LEU A 130 -1.65 7.47 -16.59
CA LEU A 130 -2.60 8.56 -16.34
C LEU A 130 -3.05 9.23 -17.64
N ASP A 131 -2.16 9.41 -18.61
CA ASP A 131 -2.57 9.91 -19.94
C ASP A 131 -3.46 8.89 -20.64
N PHE A 132 -3.18 7.58 -20.53
CA PHE A 132 -4.05 6.53 -21.06
C PHE A 132 -5.45 6.50 -20.42
N LEU A 133 -5.52 6.63 -19.08
CA LEU A 133 -6.77 6.52 -18.32
C LEU A 133 -7.61 7.81 -18.26
N PHE A 134 -7.01 8.99 -18.45
CA PHE A 134 -7.71 10.28 -18.28
C PHE A 134 -7.54 11.27 -19.43
N ARG A 135 -6.57 11.08 -20.33
CA ARG A 135 -6.28 12.02 -21.43
C ARG A 135 -6.40 11.40 -22.82
N GLN A 136 -7.04 10.23 -22.92
CA GLN A 136 -7.44 9.62 -24.18
C GLN A 136 -8.88 9.97 -24.56
N LYS A 137 -9.19 9.98 -25.85
CA LYS A 137 -10.57 10.23 -26.33
C LYS A 137 -11.60 9.29 -25.71
N TRP A 138 -11.27 7.99 -25.60
CA TRP A 138 -12.14 6.99 -24.95
C TRP A 138 -12.39 7.33 -23.46
N SER A 139 -11.38 7.84 -22.77
CA SER A 139 -11.50 8.16 -21.35
C SER A 139 -12.41 9.35 -21.11
N THR A 140 -12.37 10.36 -21.98
CA THR A 140 -13.22 11.55 -21.85
C THR A 140 -14.70 11.15 -21.99
N GLU A 141 -15.03 10.32 -22.98
CA GLU A 141 -16.39 9.82 -23.19
C GLU A 141 -16.84 8.90 -22.05
N PHE A 142 -15.98 7.99 -21.60
CA PHE A 142 -16.29 7.09 -20.48
C PHE A 142 -16.56 7.85 -19.19
N TRP A 143 -15.67 8.76 -18.78
CA TRP A 143 -15.80 9.51 -17.53
C TRP A 143 -16.97 10.48 -17.56
N THR A 144 -17.27 11.09 -18.71
CA THR A 144 -18.45 11.94 -18.87
C THR A 144 -19.73 11.13 -18.68
N ASN A 145 -19.85 9.97 -19.34
CA ASN A 145 -21.00 9.09 -19.21
C ASN A 145 -21.15 8.53 -17.78
N PHE A 146 -20.05 8.12 -17.17
CA PHE A 146 -20.03 7.67 -15.78
C PHE A 146 -20.49 8.76 -14.81
N ALA A 147 -20.00 9.99 -14.96
CA ALA A 147 -20.42 11.12 -14.14
C ALA A 147 -21.92 11.43 -14.30
N PHE A 148 -22.44 11.40 -15.54
CA PHE A 148 -23.88 11.56 -15.79
C PHE A 148 -24.71 10.48 -15.07
N VAL A 149 -24.33 9.21 -15.20
CA VAL A 149 -25.03 8.10 -14.52
C VAL A 149 -24.94 8.25 -13.01
N ALA A 150 -23.77 8.61 -12.46
CA ALA A 150 -23.59 8.83 -11.03
C ALA A 150 -24.49 9.96 -10.51
N VAL A 151 -24.58 11.08 -11.22
CA VAL A 151 -25.47 12.20 -10.87
C VAL A 151 -26.94 11.78 -10.91
N ILE A 152 -27.36 11.01 -11.92
CA ILE A 152 -28.72 10.49 -12.02
C ILE A 152 -29.03 9.54 -10.85
N VAL A 153 -28.12 8.62 -10.52
CA VAL A 153 -28.28 7.70 -9.39
C VAL A 153 -28.38 8.47 -8.06
N ILE A 154 -27.54 9.50 -7.86
CA ILE A 154 -27.60 10.35 -6.67
C ILE A 154 -28.93 11.12 -6.62
N ALA A 155 -29.38 11.69 -7.73
CA ALA A 155 -30.65 12.41 -7.81
C ALA A 155 -31.84 11.48 -7.51
N LEU A 156 -31.88 10.28 -8.09
CA LEU A 156 -32.91 9.28 -7.83
C LEU A 156 -32.89 8.82 -6.37
N ALA A 157 -31.70 8.54 -5.81
CA ALA A 157 -31.56 8.16 -4.41
C ALA A 157 -32.06 9.28 -3.47
N ALA A 158 -31.77 10.54 -3.78
CA ALA A 158 -32.24 11.69 -3.02
C ALA A 158 -33.78 11.86 -3.09
N VAL A 159 -34.37 11.66 -4.28
CA VAL A 159 -35.83 11.71 -4.47
C VAL A 159 -36.53 10.58 -3.74
N LEU A 160 -36.05 9.34 -3.87
CA LEU A 160 -36.64 8.18 -3.20
C LEU A 160 -36.52 8.28 -1.67
N LYS A 161 -35.40 8.79 -1.16
CA LYS A 161 -35.23 9.07 0.28
C LYS A 161 -36.24 10.10 0.80
N LYS A 162 -36.65 11.07 -0.03
CA LYS A 162 -37.65 12.08 0.31
C LYS A 162 -39.09 11.53 0.30
N GLN A 163 -39.34 10.40 -0.37
CA GLN A 163 -40.66 9.74 -0.39
C GLN A 163 -40.84 8.71 0.74
N ALA A 164 -39.74 8.23 1.34
CA ALA A 164 -39.73 7.28 2.44
C ALA A 164 -39.70 7.94 3.84
N ALA A 165 -39.67 9.28 3.90
CA ALA A 165 -39.72 10.10 5.10
C ALA A 165 -41.02 10.92 5.10
#